data_AF-A0A2E9R0T6-F1
#
_entry.id   AF-A0A2E9R0T6-F1
#
_cell.length_a   1.000
_cell.length_b   1.000
_cell.length_c   1.000
_cell.angle_alpha   90.00
_cell.angle_beta   90.00
_cell.angle_gamma   90.00
#
_symmetry.space_group_name_H-M   'P 1'
#
loop_
_entity.id
_entity.type
_entity.pdbx_description
1 polymer ?
#
loop_
_entity_poly.entity_id
_entity_poly.type
_entity_poly.pdbx_seq_one_letter_code
_entity_poly.pdbx_strand_id
1 'polypeptide(L)'
;MSTDFRKQVEQLDIEQIVERGYASTQLDKDLLRDQLFEVLTAMLDQQARYNGAFENQIALEHYLRRAMTRNAIRQRQRIGKQQPLSTTQLEDKNASPEQKVQYLLDHAALSQVMQHKLHQAKDDKFIEDVRSLLDLVLSDPDLYIRKRRTGPQAGTLVFQHVLLADTLGWSRKILTKRLSQLQQIFFGIS
;
A
#
# COMPACT_ATOMS: atom_id res chain seq x y z
N MET A 1 42.07 7.66 -14.40
CA MET A 1 42.38 7.61 -12.95
C MET A 1 41.42 6.62 -12.32
N SER A 2 41.90 5.56 -11.69
CA SER A 2 41.02 4.57 -11.03
C SER A 2 40.43 5.22 -9.78
N THR A 3 39.14 5.55 -9.84
CA THR A 3 38.35 6.01 -8.70
C THR A 3 38.08 4.81 -7.80
N ASP A 4 38.81 4.75 -6.69
CA ASP A 4 38.60 3.73 -5.66
C ASP A 4 37.17 3.86 -5.10
N PHE A 5 36.37 2.82 -5.30
CA PHE A 5 34.96 2.77 -4.89
C PHE A 5 34.77 3.13 -3.41
N ARG A 6 35.69 2.72 -2.53
CA ARG A 6 35.59 3.01 -1.09
C ARG A 6 35.64 4.51 -0.81
N LYS A 7 36.51 5.24 -1.52
CA LYS A 7 36.60 6.71 -1.39
C LYS A 7 35.35 7.41 -1.91
N GLN A 8 34.71 6.86 -2.94
CA GLN A 8 33.43 7.39 -3.43
C GLN A 8 32.32 7.19 -2.39
N VAL A 9 32.28 6.05 -1.71
CA VAL A 9 31.31 5.79 -0.63
C VAL A 9 31.52 6.72 0.57
N GLU A 10 32.76 6.99 0.97
CA GLU A 10 33.08 7.91 2.08
C GLU A 10 32.65 9.36 1.82
N GLN A 11 32.48 9.75 0.55
CA GLN A 11 32.03 11.09 0.15
C GLN A 11 30.51 11.22 0.01
N LEU A 12 29.74 10.16 0.30
CA LEU A 12 28.29 10.20 0.15
C LEU A 12 27.64 11.00 1.29
N ASP A 13 26.81 11.95 0.90
CA ASP A 13 25.84 12.57 1.80
C ASP A 13 24.58 11.68 1.87
N ILE A 14 24.55 10.81 2.89
CA ILE A 14 23.48 9.84 3.11
C ILE A 14 22.12 10.54 3.28
N GLU A 15 22.07 11.62 4.07
CA GLU A 15 20.83 12.33 4.34
C GLU A 15 20.31 13.01 3.07
N GLN A 16 21.19 13.59 2.26
CA GLN A 16 20.77 14.18 0.98
C GLN A 16 20.19 13.13 0.01
N ILE A 17 20.75 11.92 -0.03
CA ILE A 17 20.24 10.83 -0.87
C ILE A 17 18.86 10.37 -0.39
N VAL A 18 18.68 10.23 0.94
CA VAL A 18 17.40 9.86 1.55
C VAL A 18 16.34 10.94 1.31
N GLU A 19 16.66 12.23 1.49
CA GLU A 19 15.72 13.34 1.23
C GLU A 19 15.28 13.38 -0.23
N ARG A 20 16.21 13.19 -1.18
CA ARG A 20 15.86 13.11 -2.60
C ARG A 20 14.99 11.88 -2.90
N GLY A 21 15.25 10.76 -2.24
CA GLY A 21 14.41 9.55 -2.31
C GLY A 21 13.00 9.80 -1.78
N TYR A 22 12.89 10.44 -0.61
CA TYR A 22 11.64 10.83 0.04
C TYR A 22 10.82 11.76 -0.85
N ALA A 23 11.43 12.82 -1.39
CA ALA A 23 10.76 13.77 -2.27
C ALA A 23 10.10 13.08 -3.47
N SER A 24 10.75 12.05 -4.02
CA SER A 24 10.23 11.30 -5.18
C SER A 24 9.18 10.24 -4.86
N THR A 25 9.17 9.68 -3.65
CA THR A 25 8.40 8.46 -3.34
C THR A 25 7.43 8.58 -2.18
N GLN A 26 7.63 9.58 -1.30
CA GLN A 26 6.86 9.78 -0.06
C GLN A 26 6.82 8.52 0.83
N LEU A 27 7.85 7.66 0.73
CA LEU A 27 8.05 6.53 1.63
C LEU A 27 8.69 7.00 2.94
N ASP A 28 8.52 6.23 4.00
CA ASP A 28 9.17 6.51 5.29
C ASP A 28 10.69 6.72 5.12
N LYS A 29 11.22 7.80 5.69
CA LYS A 29 12.64 8.15 5.60
C LYS A 29 13.51 7.12 6.29
N ASP A 30 13.04 6.53 7.39
CA ASP A 30 13.80 5.51 8.12
C ASP A 30 13.89 4.23 7.28
N LEU A 31 12.78 3.83 6.64
CA LEU A 31 12.77 2.73 5.67
C LEU A 31 13.74 2.98 4.50
N LEU A 32 13.76 4.20 3.95
CA LEU A 32 14.70 4.54 2.88
C LEU A 32 16.16 4.48 3.36
N ARG A 33 16.44 4.95 4.58
CA ARG A 33 17.77 4.91 5.19
C ARG A 33 18.24 3.47 5.39
N ASP A 34 17.40 2.60 5.94
CA ASP A 34 17.70 1.18 6.13
C ASP A 34 18.03 0.50 4.80
N GLN A 35 17.20 0.74 3.77
CA GLN A 35 17.40 0.15 2.45
C GLN A 35 18.64 0.69 1.73
N LEU A 36 19.02 1.95 1.98
CA LEU A 36 20.28 2.49 1.48
C LEU A 36 21.48 1.79 2.13
N PHE A 37 21.44 1.58 3.44
CA PHE A 37 22.51 0.85 4.14
C PHE A 37 22.62 -0.61 3.70
N GLU A 38 21.50 -1.29 3.45
CA GLU A 38 21.52 -2.64 2.88
C GLU A 38 22.20 -2.67 1.51
N VAL A 39 21.88 -1.71 0.63
CA VAL A 39 22.51 -1.60 -0.70
C VAL A 39 24.00 -1.33 -0.57
N LEU A 40 24.40 -0.37 0.27
CA LEU A 40 25.81 -0.04 0.49
C LEU A 40 26.59 -1.23 1.05
N THR A 41 26.02 -1.94 2.03
CA THR A 41 26.62 -3.15 2.62
C THR A 41 26.85 -4.22 1.55
N ALA A 42 25.85 -4.50 0.72
CA ALA A 42 25.98 -5.48 -0.36
C ALA A 42 27.01 -5.05 -1.43
N MET A 43 27.13 -3.75 -1.71
CA MET A 43 28.14 -3.24 -2.64
C MET A 43 29.55 -3.30 -2.07
N LEU A 44 29.73 -3.03 -0.77
CA LEU A 44 31.02 -3.13 -0.09
C LEU A 44 31.50 -4.59 0.00
N ASP A 45 30.59 -5.53 0.25
CA ASP A 45 30.89 -6.97 0.22
C ASP A 45 31.39 -7.42 -1.17
N GLN A 46 30.89 -6.79 -2.23
CA GLN A 46 31.28 -7.04 -3.62
C GLN A 46 32.17 -5.93 -4.20
N GLN A 47 33.03 -5.29 -3.40
CA GLN A 47 33.79 -4.10 -3.79
C GLN A 47 34.54 -4.26 -5.13
N ALA A 48 35.15 -5.42 -5.37
CA ALA A 48 35.89 -5.70 -6.61
C ALA A 48 35.04 -5.54 -7.88
N ARG A 49 33.73 -5.80 -7.79
CA ARG A 49 32.78 -5.67 -8.91
C ARG A 49 32.41 -4.21 -9.20
N TYR A 50 32.43 -3.37 -8.17
CA TYR A 50 32.00 -1.97 -8.27
C TYR A 50 33.18 -1.00 -8.45
N ASN A 51 34.41 -1.48 -8.31
CA ASN A 51 35.60 -0.68 -8.52
C ASN A 51 35.70 -0.22 -9.98
N GLY A 52 35.69 1.10 -10.21
CA GLY A 52 35.65 1.68 -11.56
C GLY A 52 34.33 1.49 -12.31
N ALA A 53 33.27 0.97 -11.68
CA ALA A 53 31.96 0.79 -12.32
C ALA A 53 31.18 2.11 -12.49
N PHE A 54 31.56 3.15 -11.74
CA PHE A 54 30.91 4.45 -11.75
C PHE A 54 31.88 5.51 -12.26
N GLU A 55 31.47 6.23 -13.32
CA GLU A 55 32.27 7.28 -13.95
C GLU A 55 32.55 8.46 -13.01
N ASN A 56 31.61 8.76 -12.11
CA ASN A 56 31.69 9.86 -11.15
C ASN A 56 30.75 9.61 -9.94
N GLN A 57 30.84 10.49 -8.94
CA GLN A 57 30.00 10.43 -7.72
C GLN A 57 28.49 10.50 -8.03
N ILE A 58 28.12 11.30 -9.01
CA ILE A 58 26.72 11.50 -9.41
C ILE A 58 26.13 10.18 -9.94
N ALA A 59 26.89 9.41 -10.73
CA ALA A 59 26.47 8.10 -11.23
C ALA A 59 26.24 7.11 -10.09
N LEU A 60 27.10 7.12 -9.06
CA LEU A 60 26.93 6.32 -7.85
C LEU A 60 25.65 6.73 -7.09
N GLU A 61 25.43 8.03 -6.85
CA GLU A 61 24.22 8.53 -6.18
C GLU A 61 22.94 8.13 -6.93
N HIS A 62 22.92 8.24 -8.26
CA HIS A 62 21.78 7.84 -9.08
C HIS A 62 21.51 6.33 -8.97
N TYR A 63 22.56 5.51 -8.99
CA TYR A 63 22.44 4.07 -8.80
C TYR A 63 21.89 3.73 -7.42
N LEU A 64 22.46 4.31 -6.35
CA LEU A 64 22.05 4.11 -4.97
C LEU A 64 20.59 4.50 -4.77
N ARG A 65 20.19 5.68 -5.24
CA ARG A 65 18.80 6.13 -5.15
C ARG A 65 17.84 5.15 -5.82
N ARG A 66 18.18 4.70 -7.03
CA ARG A 66 17.34 3.73 -7.77
C ARG A 66 17.26 2.38 -7.06
N ALA A 67 18.38 1.89 -6.51
CA ALA A 67 18.44 0.63 -5.79
C ALA A 67 17.67 0.69 -4.47
N MET A 68 17.92 1.71 -3.65
CA MET A 68 17.24 2.02 -2.39
C MET A 68 15.72 2.09 -2.60
N THR A 69 15.25 2.96 -3.50
CA THR A 69 13.81 3.12 -3.76
C THR A 69 13.16 1.82 -4.23
N ARG A 70 13.81 1.08 -5.13
CA ARG A 70 13.27 -0.19 -5.61
C ARG A 70 13.16 -1.22 -4.48
N ASN A 71 14.15 -1.30 -3.61
CA ASN A 71 14.13 -2.26 -2.51
C ASN A 71 13.10 -1.86 -1.45
N ALA A 72 13.00 -0.58 -1.09
CA ALA A 72 11.97 -0.07 -0.18
C ALA A 72 10.55 -0.35 -0.70
N ILE A 73 10.30 -0.14 -2.01
CA ILE A 73 9.01 -0.49 -2.63
C ILE A 73 8.75 -2.00 -2.53
N ARG A 74 9.75 -2.84 -2.83
CA ARG A 74 9.63 -4.30 -2.72
C ARG A 74 9.38 -4.76 -1.30
N GLN A 75 10.05 -4.17 -0.32
CA GLN A 75 9.87 -4.49 1.09
C GLN A 75 8.47 -4.10 1.55
N ARG A 76 8.00 -2.90 1.21
CA ARG A 76 6.62 -2.48 1.49
C ARG A 76 5.59 -3.40 0.84
N GLN A 77 5.84 -3.84 -0.40
CA GLN A 77 5.00 -4.84 -1.07
C GLN A 77 5.06 -6.22 -0.42
N ARG A 78 6.22 -6.64 0.13
CA ARG A 78 6.34 -7.91 0.86
C ARG A 78 5.63 -7.85 2.20
N ILE A 79 5.78 -6.77 2.95
CA ILE A 79 5.07 -6.54 4.21
C ILE A 79 3.57 -6.45 3.96
N GLY A 80 3.12 -5.77 2.89
CA GLY A 80 1.71 -5.72 2.52
C GLY A 80 1.13 -7.04 1.98
N LYS A 81 1.97 -7.97 1.51
CA LYS A 81 1.57 -9.32 1.08
C LYS A 81 1.57 -10.33 2.23
N GLN A 82 2.33 -10.08 3.28
CA GLN A 82 2.12 -10.74 4.56
C GLN A 82 0.81 -10.15 5.08
N GLN A 83 -0.28 -10.92 4.99
CA GLN A 83 -1.54 -10.55 5.59
C GLN A 83 -1.25 -9.95 6.96
N PRO A 84 -1.79 -8.76 7.31
CA PRO A 84 -1.77 -8.35 8.70
C PRO A 84 -2.34 -9.55 9.46
N LEU A 85 -1.52 -10.14 10.34
CA LEU A 85 -1.98 -11.12 11.31
C LEU A 85 -3.28 -10.54 11.83
N SER A 86 -4.40 -11.21 11.51
CA SER A 86 -5.72 -10.73 11.85
C SER A 86 -5.64 -10.34 13.30
N THR A 87 -5.62 -9.03 13.55
CA THR A 87 -5.76 -8.50 14.89
C THR A 87 -7.12 -9.01 15.26
N THR A 88 -7.13 -10.10 16.02
CA THR A 88 -8.31 -10.61 16.66
C THR A 88 -8.86 -9.39 17.33
N GLN A 89 -10.00 -8.89 16.84
CA GLN A 89 -10.66 -7.70 17.36
C GLN A 89 -10.56 -7.85 18.88
N LEU A 90 -9.86 -6.92 19.52
CA LEU A 90 -9.84 -6.87 20.97
C LEU A 90 -11.30 -6.72 21.34
N GLU A 91 -11.94 -7.83 21.71
CA GLU A 91 -13.32 -7.82 22.13
C GLU A 91 -13.42 -6.75 23.20
N ASP A 92 -14.30 -5.79 22.95
CA ASP A 92 -14.60 -4.76 23.92
C ASP A 92 -15.11 -5.49 25.17
N LYS A 93 -14.24 -5.64 26.18
CA LYS A 93 -14.52 -6.45 27.38
C LYS A 93 -15.70 -5.91 28.18
N ASN A 94 -16.23 -4.75 27.78
CA ASN A 94 -17.34 -4.04 28.41
C ASN A 94 -18.63 -4.01 27.56
N ALA A 95 -18.67 -4.64 26.38
CA ALA A 95 -19.92 -4.69 25.61
C ALA A 95 -20.97 -5.53 26.32
N SER A 96 -22.17 -4.97 26.52
CA SER A 96 -23.27 -5.71 27.17
C SER A 96 -23.67 -6.92 26.30
N PRO A 97 -24.24 -7.99 26.90
CA PRO A 97 -24.73 -9.14 26.14
C PRO A 97 -25.69 -8.74 25.01
N GLU A 98 -26.56 -7.75 25.26
CA GLU A 98 -27.49 -7.20 24.28
C GLU A 98 -26.77 -6.49 23.13
N GLN A 99 -25.70 -5.74 23.42
CA GLN A 99 -24.88 -5.10 22.38
C GLN A 99 -24.15 -6.13 21.51
N LYS A 100 -23.66 -7.22 22.11
CA LYS A 100 -23.05 -8.32 21.36
C LYS A 100 -24.06 -9.03 20.47
N VAL A 101 -25.27 -9.30 20.98
CA VAL A 101 -26.35 -9.91 20.20
C VAL A 101 -26.81 -9.00 19.07
N GLN A 102 -27.01 -7.71 19.34
CA GLN A 102 -27.40 -6.73 18.33
C GLN A 102 -26.35 -6.61 17.23
N TYR A 103 -25.07 -6.53 17.60
CA TYR A 103 -23.96 -6.53 16.64
C TYR A 103 -23.96 -7.79 15.76
N LEU A 104 -24.15 -8.97 16.35
CA LEU A 104 -24.22 -10.23 15.61
C LEU A 104 -25.43 -10.28 14.66
N LEU A 105 -26.60 -9.78 15.10
CA LEU A 105 -27.81 -9.73 14.28
C LEU A 105 -27.66 -8.74 13.12
N ASP A 106 -27.12 -7.55 13.37
CA ASP A 106 -26.89 -6.54 12.35
C ASP A 106 -25.86 -7.02 11.31
N HIS A 107 -24.79 -7.68 11.78
CA HIS A 107 -23.78 -8.25 10.91
C HIS A 107 -24.33 -9.43 10.09
N ALA A 108 -25.15 -10.30 10.70
CA ALA A 108 -25.78 -11.42 9.99
C ALA A 108 -26.79 -10.96 8.93
N ALA A 109 -27.61 -9.96 9.25
CA ALA A 109 -28.57 -9.37 8.33
C ALA A 109 -27.86 -8.68 7.16
N LEU A 110 -26.82 -7.88 7.43
CA LEU A 110 -26.01 -7.23 6.41
C LEU A 110 -25.30 -8.26 5.50
N SER A 111 -24.76 -9.32 6.09
CA SER A 111 -24.10 -10.40 5.35
C SER A 111 -25.08 -11.15 4.45
N GLN A 112 -26.29 -11.44 4.92
CA GLN A 112 -27.34 -12.06 4.10
C GLN A 112 -27.77 -11.18 2.93
N VAL A 113 -27.98 -9.88 3.15
CA VAL A 113 -28.33 -8.93 2.08
C VAL A 113 -27.20 -8.84 1.03
N MET A 114 -25.95 -8.76 1.48
CA MET A 114 -24.77 -8.79 0.62
C MET A 114 -24.70 -10.08 -0.20
N GLN A 115 -24.86 -11.25 0.43
CA GLN A 115 -24.83 -12.54 -0.25
C GLN A 115 -25.96 -12.67 -1.28
N HIS A 116 -27.17 -12.21 -0.95
CA HIS A 116 -28.31 -12.25 -1.85
C HIS A 116 -28.11 -11.35 -3.09
N LYS A 117 -27.58 -10.15 -2.90
CA LYS A 117 -27.28 -9.21 -4.00
C LYS A 117 -26.10 -9.69 -4.87
N LEU A 118 -25.08 -10.28 -4.26
CA LEU A 118 -23.91 -10.80 -4.97
C LEU A 118 -24.19 -12.14 -5.68
N HIS A 119 -25.15 -12.94 -5.21
CA HIS A 119 -25.58 -14.16 -5.92
C HIS A 119 -26.17 -13.89 -7.32
N GLN A 120 -26.60 -12.66 -7.60
CA GLN A 120 -27.04 -12.26 -8.94
C GLN A 120 -25.86 -12.06 -9.90
N ALA A 121 -24.63 -11.90 -9.39
CA ALA A 121 -23.43 -11.85 -10.19
C ALA A 121 -22.96 -13.28 -10.51
N LYS A 122 -22.92 -13.64 -11.79
CA LYS A 122 -22.50 -14.97 -12.28
C LYS A 122 -20.98 -15.20 -12.29
N ASP A 123 -20.20 -14.34 -11.63
CA ASP A 123 -18.74 -14.33 -11.68
C ASP A 123 -18.17 -14.49 -10.26
N ASP A 124 -17.75 -15.71 -9.93
CA ASP A 124 -17.19 -16.04 -8.60
C ASP A 124 -15.98 -15.18 -8.26
N LYS A 125 -15.15 -14.85 -9.26
CA LYS A 125 -13.99 -13.98 -9.08
C LYS A 125 -14.42 -12.55 -8.72
N PHE A 126 -15.52 -12.06 -9.30
CA PHE A 126 -16.08 -10.77 -8.90
C PHE A 126 -16.57 -10.79 -7.46
N ILE A 127 -17.20 -11.88 -7.01
CA ILE A 127 -17.69 -11.99 -5.63
C ILE A 127 -16.52 -11.97 -4.64
N GLU A 128 -15.45 -12.71 -4.93
CA GLU A 128 -14.23 -12.73 -4.11
C GLU A 128 -13.52 -11.37 -4.09
N ASP A 129 -13.43 -10.72 -5.25
CA ASP A 129 -12.89 -9.37 -5.37
C ASP A 129 -13.70 -8.39 -4.50
N VAL A 130 -15.03 -8.42 -4.58
CA VAL A 130 -15.90 -7.52 -3.79
C VAL A 130 -15.79 -7.79 -2.30
N ARG A 131 -15.72 -9.05 -1.87
CA ARG A 131 -15.48 -9.38 -0.45
C ARG A 131 -14.17 -8.76 0.03
N SER A 132 -13.09 -8.98 -0.71
CA SER A 132 -11.77 -8.43 -0.37
C SER A 132 -11.79 -6.90 -0.29
N LEU A 133 -12.50 -6.24 -1.21
CA LEU A 133 -12.69 -4.79 -1.20
C LEU A 133 -13.46 -4.31 0.04
N LEU A 134 -14.56 -4.98 0.38
CA LEU A 134 -15.40 -4.61 1.51
C LEU A 134 -14.71 -4.86 2.84
N ASP A 135 -14.07 -6.03 3.01
CA ASP A 135 -13.31 -6.36 4.21
C ASP A 135 -12.22 -5.32 4.44
N LEU A 136 -11.52 -4.91 3.38
CA LEU A 136 -10.50 -3.87 3.47
C LEU A 136 -11.08 -2.52 3.92
N VAL A 137 -12.15 -2.06 3.26
CA VAL A 137 -12.80 -0.78 3.59
C VAL A 137 -13.38 -0.78 5.01
N LEU A 138 -13.97 -1.89 5.45
CA LEU A 138 -14.58 -2.01 6.77
C LEU A 138 -13.54 -2.20 7.87
N SER A 139 -12.35 -2.71 7.55
CA SER A 139 -11.26 -2.86 8.53
C SER A 139 -10.69 -1.53 9.00
N ASP A 140 -10.60 -0.52 8.10
CA ASP A 140 -10.14 0.83 8.43
C ASP A 140 -10.84 1.89 7.55
N PRO A 141 -12.08 2.27 7.89
CA PRO A 141 -12.87 3.18 7.05
C PRO A 141 -12.24 4.58 6.94
N ASP A 142 -11.57 5.08 7.97
CA ASP A 142 -10.96 6.42 7.97
C ASP A 142 -9.76 6.50 7.02
N LEU A 143 -9.04 5.39 6.83
CA LEU A 143 -7.95 5.30 5.88
C LEU A 143 -8.46 5.23 4.43
N TYR A 144 -9.48 4.42 4.16
CA TYR A 144 -9.93 4.14 2.78
C TYR A 144 -11.05 5.04 2.28
N ILE A 145 -11.75 5.77 3.17
CA ILE A 145 -12.81 6.72 2.86
C ILE A 145 -12.42 8.09 3.41
N ARG A 146 -12.44 9.12 2.55
CA ARG A 146 -12.13 10.50 2.97
C ARG A 146 -13.19 11.48 2.52
N LYS A 147 -13.34 12.58 3.26
CA LYS A 147 -14.11 13.74 2.80
C LYS A 147 -13.36 14.46 1.69
N ARG A 148 -14.03 14.70 0.56
CA ARG A 148 -13.49 15.50 -0.55
C ARG A 148 -13.32 16.95 -0.10
N ARG A 149 -12.12 17.51 -0.22
CA ARG A 149 -11.82 18.88 0.25
C ARG A 149 -12.16 19.97 -0.75
N THR A 150 -12.15 19.68 -2.05
CA THR A 150 -12.30 20.68 -3.12
C THR A 150 -13.12 20.16 -4.31
N GLY A 151 -13.73 21.10 -5.05
CA GLY A 151 -14.55 20.84 -6.24
C GLY A 151 -16.05 20.84 -5.98
N PRO A 152 -16.88 20.57 -7.01
CA PRO A 152 -18.35 20.68 -6.93
C PRO A 152 -19.01 19.68 -5.97
N GLN A 153 -18.27 18.66 -5.52
CA GLN A 153 -18.72 17.68 -4.52
C GLN A 153 -17.89 17.77 -3.23
N ALA A 154 -17.35 18.93 -2.89
CA ALA A 154 -16.65 19.11 -1.61
C ALA A 154 -17.60 18.74 -0.44
N GLY A 155 -17.06 18.06 0.57
CA GLY A 155 -17.79 17.56 1.73
C GLY A 155 -18.32 16.12 1.59
N THR A 156 -18.37 15.54 0.38
CA THR A 156 -18.83 14.15 0.20
C THR A 156 -17.76 13.13 0.60
N LEU A 157 -18.21 11.97 1.07
CA LEU A 157 -17.33 10.83 1.32
C LEU A 157 -16.96 10.18 -0.01
N VAL A 158 -15.67 10.04 -0.25
CA VAL A 158 -15.11 9.42 -1.46
C VAL A 158 -14.06 8.40 -1.09
N PHE A 159 -14.03 7.31 -1.85
CA PHE A 159 -13.01 6.29 -1.70
C PHE A 159 -11.63 6.81 -2.13
N GLN A 160 -10.60 6.42 -1.38
CA GLN A 160 -9.21 6.66 -1.75
C GLN A 160 -8.78 5.64 -2.81
N HIS A 161 -9.25 5.80 -4.05
CA HIS A 161 -9.05 4.82 -5.13
C HIS A 161 -7.59 4.40 -5.36
N VAL A 162 -6.63 5.32 -5.16
CA VAL A 162 -5.21 5.00 -5.31
C VAL A 162 -4.78 4.01 -4.23
N LEU A 163 -5.08 4.34 -2.98
CA LEU A 163 -4.72 3.54 -1.83
C LEU A 163 -5.43 2.19 -1.82
N LEU A 164 -6.70 2.15 -2.21
CA LEU A 164 -7.46 0.90 -2.37
C LEU A 164 -6.89 0.00 -3.45
N ALA A 165 -6.56 0.56 -4.62
CA ALA A 165 -5.97 -0.19 -5.72
C ALA A 165 -4.61 -0.77 -5.30
N ASP A 166 -3.77 0.06 -4.67
CA ASP A 166 -2.45 -0.33 -4.20
C ASP A 166 -2.53 -1.43 -3.12
N THR A 167 -3.47 -1.32 -2.18
CA THR A 167 -3.61 -2.29 -1.08
C THR A 167 -4.19 -3.63 -1.54
N LEU A 168 -5.15 -3.60 -2.48
CA LEU A 168 -5.71 -4.82 -3.07
C LEU A 168 -4.81 -5.44 -4.15
N GLY A 169 -3.72 -4.76 -4.53
CA GLY A 169 -2.85 -5.19 -5.64
C GLY A 169 -3.55 -5.12 -7.01
N TRP A 170 -4.58 -4.28 -7.14
CA TRP A 170 -5.36 -4.13 -8.35
C TRP A 170 -4.85 -2.94 -9.18
N SER A 171 -5.00 -3.02 -10.50
CA SER A 171 -4.86 -1.81 -11.31
C SER A 171 -6.04 -0.86 -11.04
N ARG A 172 -5.82 0.45 -11.18
CA ARG A 172 -6.92 1.44 -11.08
C ARG A 172 -8.10 1.08 -11.99
N LYS A 173 -7.84 0.57 -13.19
CA LYS A 173 -8.87 0.14 -14.15
C LYS A 173 -9.73 -1.00 -13.59
N ILE A 174 -9.11 -1.97 -12.91
CA ILE A 174 -9.82 -3.08 -12.25
C ILE A 174 -10.66 -2.53 -11.09
N LEU A 175 -10.07 -1.73 -10.20
CA LEU A 175 -10.81 -1.15 -9.07
C LEU A 175 -12.02 -0.34 -9.53
N THR A 176 -11.85 0.57 -10.49
CA THR A 176 -12.96 1.38 -11.02
C THR A 176 -14.03 0.50 -11.65
N LYS A 177 -13.65 -0.56 -12.40
CA LYS A 177 -14.61 -1.52 -12.95
C LYS A 177 -15.38 -2.23 -11.84
N ARG A 178 -14.69 -2.73 -10.80
CA ARG A 178 -15.33 -3.44 -9.68
C ARG A 178 -16.27 -2.53 -8.90
N LEU A 179 -15.87 -1.30 -8.60
CA LEU A 179 -16.73 -0.31 -7.94
C LEU A 179 -17.96 0.05 -8.78
N SER A 180 -17.80 0.22 -10.10
CA SER A 180 -18.94 0.47 -11.00
C SER A 180 -19.90 -0.71 -11.07
N GLN A 181 -19.39 -1.94 -11.17
CA GLN A 181 -20.22 -3.16 -11.11
C GLN A 181 -20.96 -3.28 -9.77
N LEU A 182 -20.31 -2.93 -8.66
CA LEU A 182 -20.92 -2.90 -7.34
C LEU A 182 -22.02 -1.84 -7.27
N GLN A 183 -21.78 -0.63 -7.80
CA GLN A 183 -22.81 0.41 -7.89
C GLN A 183 -24.01 -0.01 -8.73
N GLN A 184 -23.80 -0.74 -9.83
CA GLN A 184 -24.88 -1.30 -10.66
C GLN A 184 -25.71 -2.33 -9.89
N ILE A 185 -25.07 -3.24 -9.16
CA ILE A 185 -25.77 -4.28 -8.38
C ILE A 185 -26.60 -3.69 -7.23
N PHE A 186 -26.07 -2.67 -6.55
CA PHE A 186 -26.70 -2.11 -5.35
C PHE A 186 -27.69 -0.97 -5.65
N PHE A 187 -27.41 -0.14 -6.66
CA PHE A 187 -28.20 1.06 -6.94
C PHE A 187 -28.89 1.04 -8.31
N GLY A 188 -28.60 0.06 -9.19
CA GLY A 188 -29.20 -0.02 -10.52
C GLY A 188 -28.78 1.12 -11.46
N ILE A 189 -27.73 1.88 -11.11
CA ILE A 189 -27.28 3.05 -11.87
C ILE A 189 -26.39 2.58 -13.03
N SER A 190 -26.86 2.77 -14.27
CA SER A 190 -26.14 2.45 -15.52
C SER A 190 -25.30 3.62 -16.02
#